data_AF-A0A533SIH1-F1
#
_entry.id   AF-A0A533SIH1-F1
#
_cell.length_a   1.000
_cell.length_b   1.000
_cell.length_c   1.000
_cell.angle_alpha   90.00
_cell.angle_beta   90.00
_cell.angle_gamma   90.00
#
_symmetry.space_group_name_H-M   'P 1'
#
loop_
_entity.id
_entity.type
_entity.pdbx_description
1 polymer ?
#
loop_
_entity_poly.entity_id
_entity_poly.type
_entity_poly.pdbx_seq_one_letter_code
_entity_poly.pdbx_strand_id
1 'polypeptide(L)'
;MENQLTPQAIMERAEALRPALGGAFRDEMVKTLYGEAERIAQRAVKTTSDLKYDFDQRIDRLVTSPIFGLPIMLLLLAGVFWVTIVGANVPSSLLAKGLFWVEAQASGLFDAIGAPWWLTGFLWHGVFRGLAWVLSVMLPPMMIFFPIFTILEDLGYLPRVAFNLDWLFKRAGAHGKQSLTMAMGFGCNAAGVVATRVIDSPRERLIAILTNNFVPCNGRFPTLIMLATVFVAAAFPPVVASFVAAGSVLLVVLIGVFFTLVVSWVLSKTILKGEASA
;
A
#
# COMPACT_ATOMS: atom_id res chain seq x y z
N MET A 1 23.42 -50.26 -31.13
CA MET A 1 23.28 -48.80 -31.32
C MET A 1 22.56 -48.25 -30.10
N GLU A 2 23.33 -47.94 -29.05
CA GLU A 2 22.82 -47.23 -27.88
C GLU A 2 22.46 -45.80 -28.30
N ASN A 3 21.17 -45.50 -28.21
CA ASN A 3 20.62 -44.18 -28.47
C ASN A 3 21.01 -43.28 -27.28
N GLN A 4 22.21 -42.70 -27.32
CA GLN A 4 22.67 -41.72 -26.33
C GLN A 4 21.82 -40.46 -26.46
N LEU A 5 20.70 -40.42 -25.73
CA LEU A 5 19.92 -39.22 -25.49
C LEU A 5 20.78 -38.23 -24.70
N THR A 6 21.46 -37.33 -25.42
CA THR A 6 22.18 -36.23 -24.80
C THR A 6 21.18 -35.25 -24.17
N PRO A 7 21.48 -34.67 -22.98
CA PRO A 7 20.60 -33.71 -22.31
C PRO A 7 20.20 -32.54 -23.22
N GLN A 8 21.11 -32.11 -24.10
CA GLN A 8 20.89 -31.05 -25.08
C GLN A 8 19.83 -31.43 -26.12
N ALA A 9 19.86 -32.66 -26.63
CA ALA A 9 18.87 -33.15 -27.60
C ALA A 9 17.46 -33.27 -26.99
N ILE A 10 17.36 -33.54 -25.68
CA ILE A 10 16.09 -33.56 -24.96
C ILE A 10 15.54 -32.13 -24.81
N MET A 11 16.39 -31.18 -24.42
CA MET A 11 16.00 -29.77 -24.26
C MET A 11 15.53 -29.14 -25.57
N GLU A 12 16.25 -29.39 -26.65
CA GLU A 12 15.93 -28.86 -27.99
C GLU A 12 14.60 -29.44 -28.51
N ARG A 13 14.34 -30.73 -28.26
CA ARG A 13 13.08 -31.39 -28.61
C ARG A 13 11.91 -30.92 -27.74
N ALA A 14 12.16 -30.62 -26.47
CA ALA A 14 11.18 -30.02 -25.57
C ALA A 14 10.83 -28.58 -25.99
N GLU A 15 11.81 -27.77 -26.40
CA GLU A 15 11.60 -26.43 -26.95
C GLU A 15 10.82 -26.45 -28.26
N ALA A 16 11.07 -27.42 -29.14
CA ALA A 16 10.31 -27.59 -30.38
C ALA A 16 8.83 -27.97 -30.14
N LEU A 17 8.53 -28.68 -29.04
CA LEU A 17 7.18 -29.10 -28.67
C LEU A 17 6.44 -28.05 -27.82
N ARG A 18 7.16 -27.11 -27.20
CA ARG A 18 6.62 -26.05 -26.34
C ARG A 18 5.56 -25.16 -26.99
N PRO A 19 5.64 -24.79 -28.30
CA PRO A 19 4.61 -23.97 -28.97
C PRO A 19 3.34 -24.76 -29.28
N ALA A 20 3.43 -26.10 -29.40
CA ALA A 20 2.29 -26.97 -29.69
C ALA A 20 1.43 -27.24 -28.44
N LEU A 21 1.99 -26.99 -27.25
CA LEU A 21 1.31 -27.15 -25.97
C LEU A 21 0.56 -25.86 -25.63
N GLY A 22 -0.75 -25.85 -25.86
CA GLY A 22 -1.62 -24.72 -25.51
C GLY A 22 -1.65 -24.43 -24.01
N GLY A 23 -2.16 -23.26 -23.61
CA GLY A 23 -2.23 -22.83 -22.21
C GLY A 23 -2.90 -23.83 -21.25
N ALA A 24 -3.82 -24.65 -21.75
CA ALA A 24 -4.48 -25.73 -21.00
C ALA A 24 -3.51 -26.79 -20.48
N PHE A 25 -2.43 -27.09 -21.20
CA PHE A 25 -1.45 -28.09 -20.76
C PHE A 25 -0.69 -27.64 -19.51
N ARG A 26 -0.41 -26.34 -19.39
CA ARG A 26 0.26 -25.79 -18.21
C ARG A 26 -0.64 -25.87 -16.99
N ASP A 27 -1.92 -25.54 -17.15
CA ASP A 27 -2.91 -25.66 -16.08
C ASP A 27 -3.10 -27.13 -15.66
N GLU A 28 -3.12 -28.06 -16.62
CA GLU A 28 -3.24 -29.49 -16.36
C GLU A 28 -2.01 -30.05 -15.65
N MET A 29 -0.80 -29.66 -16.06
CA MET A 29 0.44 -30.04 -15.38
C MET A 29 0.48 -29.56 -13.93
N VAL A 30 0.08 -28.31 -13.68
CA VAL A 30 -0.03 -27.75 -12.33
C VAL A 30 -1.05 -28.54 -11.51
N LYS A 31 -2.20 -28.89 -12.10
CA LYS A 31 -3.24 -29.68 -11.44
C LYS A 31 -2.73 -31.06 -11.00
N THR A 32 -1.96 -31.73 -11.85
CA THR A 32 -1.37 -33.05 -11.54
C THR A 32 -0.32 -32.95 -10.43
N LEU A 33 0.51 -31.90 -10.45
CA LEU A 33 1.51 -31.62 -9.40
C LEU A 33 0.86 -31.41 -8.03
N TYR A 34 -0.17 -30.56 -7.97
CA TYR A 34 -0.92 -30.33 -6.73
C TYR A 34 -1.69 -31.59 -6.29
N GLY A 35 -2.21 -32.38 -7.22
CA GLY A 35 -2.89 -33.64 -6.92
C GLY A 35 -1.97 -34.68 -6.28
N GLU A 36 -0.74 -34.83 -6.77
CA GLU A 36 0.23 -35.73 -6.13
C GLU A 36 0.74 -35.20 -4.79
N ALA A 37 0.94 -33.88 -4.66
CA ALA A 37 1.27 -33.27 -3.38
C ALA A 37 0.17 -33.54 -2.32
N GLU A 38 -1.10 -33.41 -2.71
CA GLU A 38 -2.24 -33.74 -1.85
C GLU A 38 -2.25 -35.22 -1.47
N ARG A 39 -1.99 -36.12 -2.41
CA ARG A 39 -1.95 -37.57 -2.17
C ARG A 39 -0.85 -37.97 -1.21
N ILE A 40 0.32 -37.33 -1.31
CA ILE A 40 1.45 -37.52 -0.39
C ILE A 40 1.09 -36.97 0.99
N ALA A 41 0.52 -35.77 1.06
CA ALA A 41 0.10 -35.14 2.32
C ALA A 41 -0.93 -35.99 3.07
N GLN A 42 -1.95 -36.53 2.39
CA GLN A 42 -2.96 -37.41 2.99
C GLN A 42 -2.36 -38.72 3.54
N ARG A 43 -1.28 -39.23 2.96
CA ARG A 43 -0.58 -40.43 3.46
C ARG A 43 0.34 -40.14 4.63
N ALA A 44 0.97 -38.96 4.64
CA ALA A 44 1.96 -38.58 5.64
C ALA A 44 1.34 -37.91 6.87
N VAL A 45 0.17 -37.27 6.73
CA VAL A 45 -0.46 -36.49 7.78
C VAL A 45 -1.71 -37.21 8.31
N LYS A 46 -1.67 -37.68 9.55
CA LYS A 46 -2.88 -38.04 10.29
C LYS A 46 -3.48 -36.79 10.92
N THR A 47 -4.63 -36.37 10.41
CA THR A 47 -5.40 -35.28 11.02
C THR A 47 -6.17 -35.85 12.21
N THR A 48 -5.86 -35.39 13.43
CA THR A 48 -6.69 -35.61 14.61
C THR A 48 -7.99 -34.84 14.42
N SER A 49 -9.12 -35.54 14.41
CA SER A 49 -10.41 -35.06 13.91
C SER A 49 -11.22 -34.17 14.86
N ASP A 50 -10.61 -33.49 15.83
CA ASP A 50 -11.38 -32.73 16.85
C ASP A 50 -10.85 -31.32 17.15
N LEU A 51 -10.28 -30.64 16.16
CA LEU A 51 -10.14 -29.19 16.26
C LEU A 51 -11.42 -28.56 15.71
N LYS A 52 -12.21 -27.98 16.62
CA LYS A 52 -13.40 -27.16 16.33
C LYS A 52 -13.15 -26.35 15.07
N TYR A 53 -14.10 -26.35 14.14
CA TYR A 53 -14.09 -25.47 12.97
C TYR A 53 -13.78 -24.03 13.40
N ASP A 54 -12.51 -23.67 13.31
CA ASP A 54 -11.93 -22.49 13.91
C ASP A 54 -12.51 -21.25 13.22
N PHE A 55 -12.84 -20.24 14.01
CA PHE A 55 -13.33 -18.96 13.52
C PHE A 55 -12.42 -18.40 12.41
N ASP A 56 -11.12 -18.70 12.46
CA ASP A 56 -10.13 -18.39 11.44
C ASP A 56 -10.47 -18.92 10.06
N GLN A 57 -10.95 -20.17 9.91
CA GLN A 57 -11.30 -20.71 8.59
C GLN A 57 -12.55 -20.06 7.99
N ARG A 58 -13.48 -19.59 8.82
CA ARG A 58 -14.67 -18.85 8.36
C ARG A 58 -14.30 -17.43 7.94
N ILE A 59 -13.44 -16.77 8.71
CA ILE A 59 -12.90 -15.46 8.37
C ILE A 59 -12.09 -15.56 7.06
N ASP A 60 -11.26 -16.59 6.92
CA ASP A 60 -10.50 -16.85 5.69
C ASP A 60 -11.41 -17.00 4.49
N ARG A 61 -12.46 -17.83 4.59
CA ARG A 61 -13.40 -18.05 3.47
C ARG A 61 -14.17 -16.79 3.09
N LEU A 62 -14.48 -15.93 4.05
CA LEU A 62 -15.15 -14.65 3.79
C LEU A 62 -14.18 -13.66 3.11
N VAL A 63 -12.95 -13.55 3.62
CA VAL A 63 -11.89 -12.65 3.13
C VAL A 63 -11.34 -13.09 1.77
N THR A 64 -11.30 -14.39 1.48
CA THR A 64 -10.84 -14.93 0.18
C THR A 64 -11.95 -15.07 -0.85
N SER A 65 -13.20 -14.72 -0.52
CA SER A 65 -14.26 -14.76 -1.53
C SER A 65 -13.97 -13.74 -2.65
N PRO A 66 -14.13 -14.10 -3.93
CA PRO A 66 -13.76 -13.25 -5.06
C PRO A 66 -14.59 -11.96 -5.14
N ILE A 67 -15.77 -11.94 -4.51
CA ILE A 67 -16.69 -10.79 -4.53
C ILE A 67 -16.65 -9.99 -3.23
N PHE A 68 -16.62 -10.64 -2.05
CA PHE A 68 -16.59 -9.91 -0.76
C PHE A 68 -15.17 -9.62 -0.27
N GLY A 69 -14.15 -10.31 -0.78
CA GLY A 69 -12.75 -10.10 -0.36
C GLY A 69 -12.25 -8.68 -0.64
N LEU A 70 -12.54 -8.12 -1.81
CA LEU A 70 -12.12 -6.77 -2.18
C LEU A 70 -12.84 -5.67 -1.37
N PRO A 71 -14.18 -5.69 -1.21
CA PRO A 71 -14.88 -4.76 -0.32
C PRO A 71 -14.44 -4.84 1.14
N ILE A 72 -14.29 -6.05 1.70
CA ILE A 72 -13.87 -6.23 3.10
C ILE A 72 -12.46 -5.68 3.31
N MET A 73 -11.57 -5.89 2.34
CA MET A 73 -10.22 -5.31 2.33
C MET A 73 -10.23 -3.79 2.30
N LEU A 74 -11.04 -3.20 1.43
CA LEU A 74 -11.13 -1.75 1.35
C LEU A 74 -11.71 -1.16 2.65
N LEU A 75 -12.67 -1.85 3.25
CA LEU A 75 -13.27 -1.48 4.53
C LEU A 75 -12.27 -1.62 5.69
N LEU A 76 -11.49 -2.69 5.73
CA LEU A 76 -10.47 -2.90 6.75
C LEU A 76 -9.38 -1.84 6.65
N LEU A 77 -8.87 -1.58 5.44
CA LEU A 77 -7.87 -0.54 5.20
C LEU A 77 -8.43 0.85 5.55
N ALA A 78 -9.69 1.14 5.21
CA ALA A 78 -10.38 2.35 5.63
C ALA A 78 -10.52 2.44 7.15
N GLY A 79 -10.78 1.32 7.83
CA GLY A 79 -10.81 1.23 9.29
C GLY A 79 -9.45 1.54 9.92
N VAL A 80 -8.36 1.02 9.36
CA VAL A 80 -6.99 1.35 9.79
C VAL A 80 -6.70 2.83 9.61
N PHE A 81 -7.05 3.41 8.45
CA PHE A 81 -6.91 4.85 8.22
C PHE A 81 -7.76 5.69 9.16
N TRP A 82 -9.00 5.28 9.40
CA TRP A 82 -9.90 5.95 10.33
C TRP A 82 -9.32 5.98 11.75
N VAL A 83 -8.92 4.82 12.28
CA VAL A 83 -8.27 4.70 13.59
C VAL A 83 -7.00 5.53 13.64
N THR A 84 -6.20 5.51 12.58
CA THR A 84 -4.96 6.31 12.50
C THR A 84 -5.26 7.81 12.53
N ILE A 85 -6.20 8.31 11.73
CA ILE A 85 -6.50 9.74 11.61
C ILE A 85 -7.14 10.25 12.90
N VAL A 86 -8.17 9.56 13.40
CA VAL A 86 -8.90 9.97 14.61
C VAL A 86 -8.00 9.79 15.84
N GLY A 87 -7.31 8.66 15.93
CA GLY A 87 -6.41 8.34 17.04
C GLY A 87 -5.19 9.25 17.10
N ALA A 88 -4.65 9.68 15.95
CA ALA A 88 -3.51 10.59 15.90
C ALA A 88 -3.86 12.04 16.27
N ASN A 89 -5.11 12.46 16.13
CA ASN A 89 -5.51 13.84 16.38
C ASN A 89 -5.27 14.24 17.86
N VAL A 90 -5.51 13.31 18.79
CA VAL A 90 -5.27 13.51 20.23
C VAL A 90 -3.78 13.77 20.54
N PRO A 91 -2.83 12.85 20.27
CA PRO A 91 -1.40 13.09 20.51
C PRO A 91 -0.84 14.24 19.66
N SER A 92 -1.36 14.44 18.45
CA SER A 92 -0.97 15.58 17.60
C SER A 92 -1.31 16.91 18.27
N SER A 93 -2.53 17.06 18.78
CA SER A 93 -2.95 18.28 19.48
C SER A 93 -2.16 18.53 20.77
N LEU A 94 -1.78 17.46 21.49
CA LEU A 94 -0.98 17.55 22.71
C LEU A 94 0.45 18.02 22.40
N LEU A 95 1.10 17.41 21.41
CA LEU A 95 2.42 17.80 20.95
C LEU A 95 2.42 19.24 20.41
N ALA A 96 1.42 19.59 19.58
CA ALA A 96 1.27 20.95 19.06
C ALA A 96 1.19 21.97 20.20
N LYS A 97 0.33 21.76 21.20
CA LYS A 97 0.23 22.65 22.37
C LYS A 97 1.55 22.79 23.12
N GLY A 98 2.26 21.67 23.35
CA GLY A 98 3.55 21.69 24.04
C GLY A 98 4.64 22.43 23.26
N LEU A 99 4.79 22.12 21.97
CA LEU A 99 5.78 22.74 21.09
C LEU A 99 5.50 24.23 20.88
N PHE A 100 4.25 24.63 20.65
CA PHE A 100 3.88 26.05 20.50
C PHE A 100 3.94 26.82 21.82
N TRP A 101 3.76 26.15 22.97
CA TRP A 101 4.01 26.77 24.27
C TRP A 101 5.51 27.07 24.45
N VAL A 102 6.38 26.14 24.07
CA VAL A 102 7.84 26.37 24.04
C VAL A 102 8.17 27.51 23.07
N GLU A 103 7.55 27.55 21.89
CA GLU A 103 7.69 28.66 20.94
C GLU A 103 7.39 30.01 21.62
N ALA A 104 6.24 30.13 22.29
CA ALA A 104 5.85 31.38 22.92
C ALA A 104 6.77 31.80 24.09
N GLN A 105 7.30 30.85 24.86
CA GLN A 105 8.21 31.15 25.96
C GLN A 105 9.58 31.60 25.46
N ALA A 106 10.15 30.90 24.47
CA ALA A 106 11.48 31.26 23.99
C ALA A 106 11.48 32.51 23.10
N SER A 107 10.36 32.86 22.42
CA SER A 107 10.27 34.16 21.75
C SER A 107 10.43 35.31 22.74
N GLY A 108 9.85 35.20 23.94
CA GLY A 108 10.05 36.18 25.02
C GLY A 108 11.49 36.26 25.53
N LEU A 109 12.25 35.16 25.49
CA LEU A 109 13.68 35.14 25.79
C LEU A 109 14.52 35.81 24.69
N PHE A 110 14.20 35.59 23.42
CA PHE A 110 14.88 36.25 22.30
C PHE A 110 14.69 37.77 22.33
N ASP A 111 13.49 38.22 22.70
CA ASP A 111 13.20 39.65 22.90
C ASP A 111 13.97 40.21 24.12
N ALA A 112 14.07 39.45 25.22
CA ALA A 112 14.82 39.87 26.41
C ALA A 112 16.34 39.96 26.19
N ILE A 113 16.89 39.13 25.29
CA ILE A 113 18.31 39.13 24.91
C ILE A 113 18.61 40.24 23.88
N GLY A 114 17.58 40.92 23.34
CA GLY A 114 17.73 41.95 22.31
C GLY A 114 18.19 41.38 20.98
N ALA A 115 17.81 40.14 20.67
CA ALA A 115 18.17 39.52 19.40
C ALA A 115 17.53 40.27 18.22
N PRO A 116 18.25 40.44 17.10
CA PRO A 116 17.72 41.17 15.96
C PRO A 116 16.55 40.42 15.32
N TRP A 117 15.53 41.18 14.88
CA TRP A 117 14.24 40.65 14.39
C TRP A 117 14.37 39.60 13.28
N TRP A 118 15.39 39.68 12.42
CA TRP A 118 15.61 38.73 11.34
C TRP A 118 16.05 37.35 11.85
N LEU A 119 16.80 37.30 12.96
CA LEU A 119 17.30 36.05 13.53
C LEU A 119 16.17 35.31 14.26
N THR A 120 15.39 36.02 15.07
CA THR A 120 14.20 35.47 15.74
C THR A 120 13.15 35.05 14.71
N GLY A 121 12.90 35.88 13.68
CA GLY A 121 11.98 35.57 12.60
C GLY A 121 12.35 34.32 11.82
N PHE A 122 13.62 34.19 11.41
CA PHE A 122 14.07 33.05 10.62
C PHE A 122 14.16 31.76 11.46
N LEU A 123 14.88 31.80 12.57
CA LEU A 123 15.21 30.60 13.34
C LEU A 123 14.02 30.12 14.17
N TRP A 124 13.32 31.05 14.82
CA TRP A 124 12.27 30.70 15.77
C TRP A 124 10.91 30.58 15.08
N HIS A 125 10.44 31.65 14.43
CA HIS A 125 9.15 31.61 13.74
C HIS A 125 9.16 30.85 12.42
N GLY A 126 10.33 30.65 11.81
CA GLY A 126 10.51 29.84 10.61
C GLY A 126 10.88 28.39 10.93
N VAL A 127 12.15 28.16 11.30
CA VAL A 127 12.72 26.81 11.45
C VAL A 127 12.05 26.04 12.59
N PHE A 128 12.00 26.59 13.80
CA PHE A 128 11.41 25.89 14.94
C PHE A 128 9.91 25.64 14.74
N ARG A 129 9.15 26.65 14.31
CA ARG A 129 7.72 26.51 14.03
C ARG A 129 7.43 25.49 12.94
N GLY A 130 8.24 25.45 11.88
CA GLY A 130 8.15 24.44 10.84
C GLY A 130 8.42 23.02 11.36
N LEU A 131 9.49 22.84 12.15
CA LEU A 131 9.80 21.57 12.81
C LEU A 131 8.70 21.14 13.77
N ALA A 132 8.16 22.07 14.57
CA ALA A 132 7.04 21.81 15.47
C ALA A 132 5.81 21.31 14.72
N TRP A 133 5.50 21.88 13.55
CA TRP A 133 4.41 21.43 12.68
C TRP A 133 4.65 20.01 12.15
N VAL A 134 5.86 19.74 11.63
CA VAL A 134 6.21 18.40 11.13
C VAL A 134 6.11 17.36 12.25
N LEU A 135 6.70 17.65 13.41
CA LEU A 135 6.69 16.73 14.55
C LEU A 135 5.29 16.51 15.13
N SER A 136 4.49 17.57 15.27
CA SER A 136 3.15 17.45 15.84
C SER A 136 2.17 16.76 14.88
N VAL A 137 2.26 17.01 13.58
CA VAL A 137 1.26 16.52 12.61
C VAL A 137 1.67 15.20 11.95
N MET A 138 2.95 14.99 11.63
CA MET A 138 3.39 13.81 10.85
C MET A 138 3.76 12.62 11.73
N LEU A 139 4.37 12.85 12.89
CA LEU A 139 4.86 11.78 13.76
C LEU A 139 3.74 10.89 14.32
N PRO A 140 2.64 11.45 14.89
CA PRO A 140 1.65 10.60 15.57
C PRO A 140 0.89 9.64 14.64
N PRO A 141 0.43 10.05 13.45
CA PRO A 141 -0.19 9.11 12.51
C PRO A 141 0.75 7.98 12.11
N MET A 142 2.04 8.26 11.87
CA MET A 142 3.01 7.20 11.52
C MET A 142 3.23 6.24 12.69
N MET A 143 3.30 6.76 13.92
CA MET A 143 3.47 5.96 15.13
C MET A 143 2.30 5.00 15.39
N ILE A 144 1.09 5.32 14.91
CA ILE A 144 -0.09 4.46 15.04
C ILE A 144 -0.24 3.54 13.81
N PHE A 145 -0.03 4.07 12.62
CA PHE A 145 -0.24 3.37 11.35
C PHE A 145 0.68 2.15 11.21
N PHE A 146 2.00 2.32 11.44
CA PHE A 146 2.94 1.22 11.20
C PHE A 146 2.75 0.04 12.15
N PRO A 147 2.56 0.21 13.47
CA PRO A 147 2.27 -0.93 14.34
C PRO A 147 1.01 -1.69 13.95
N ILE A 148 -0.07 -0.99 13.59
CA ILE A 148 -1.31 -1.63 13.12
C ILE A 148 -1.05 -2.38 11.80
N PHE A 149 -0.32 -1.75 10.87
CA PHE A 149 0.04 -2.36 9.59
C PHE A 149 0.92 -3.60 9.77
N THR A 150 1.90 -3.57 10.68
CA THR A 150 2.74 -4.72 11.02
C THR A 150 1.92 -5.85 11.63
N ILE A 151 0.98 -5.55 12.54
CA ILE A 151 0.06 -6.58 13.08
C ILE A 151 -0.76 -7.21 11.95
N LEU A 152 -1.23 -6.42 10.98
CA LEU A 152 -1.95 -6.93 9.80
C LEU A 152 -1.08 -7.76 8.86
N GLU A 153 0.22 -7.46 8.81
CA GLU A 153 1.22 -8.25 8.08
C GLU A 153 1.44 -9.60 8.76
N ASP A 154 1.65 -9.59 10.08
CA ASP A 154 1.89 -10.78 10.90
C ASP A 154 0.68 -11.72 10.93
N LEU A 155 -0.54 -11.17 10.89
CA LEU A 155 -1.78 -11.94 10.75
C LEU A 155 -1.95 -12.56 9.34
N GLY A 156 -1.06 -12.27 8.39
CA GLY A 156 -1.12 -12.79 7.03
C GLY A 156 -2.25 -12.18 6.18
N TYR A 157 -2.90 -11.12 6.66
CA TYR A 157 -3.99 -10.45 5.94
C TYR A 157 -3.47 -9.73 4.69
N LEU A 158 -2.38 -8.99 4.84
CA LEU A 158 -1.73 -8.25 3.76
C LEU A 158 -1.29 -9.14 2.58
N PRO A 159 -0.60 -10.29 2.80
CA PRO A 159 -0.33 -11.27 1.73
C PRO A 159 -1.59 -11.73 0.96
N ARG A 160 -2.71 -11.98 1.65
CA ARG A 160 -3.97 -12.40 1.02
C ARG A 160 -4.59 -11.28 0.18
N VAL A 161 -4.48 -10.05 0.67
CA VAL A 161 -4.89 -8.84 -0.06
C VAL A 161 -4.10 -8.66 -1.35
N ALA A 162 -2.77 -8.84 -1.30
CA ALA A 162 -1.93 -8.82 -2.51
C ALA A 162 -2.38 -9.85 -3.55
N PHE A 163 -2.71 -11.06 -3.10
CA PHE A 163 -3.19 -12.11 -4.00
C PHE A 163 -4.52 -11.73 -4.67
N ASN A 164 -5.47 -11.18 -3.92
CA ASN A 164 -6.76 -10.76 -4.47
C ASN A 164 -6.64 -9.58 -5.46
N LEU A 165 -5.67 -8.69 -5.24
CA LEU A 165 -5.39 -7.57 -6.14
C LEU A 165 -4.46 -7.93 -7.30
N ASP A 166 -3.81 -9.11 -7.27
CA ASP A 166 -2.81 -9.52 -8.26
C ASP A 166 -3.37 -9.47 -9.69
N TRP A 167 -4.63 -9.87 -9.90
CA TRP A 167 -5.25 -9.87 -11.24
C TRP A 167 -5.29 -8.47 -11.90
N LEU A 168 -5.28 -7.40 -11.10
CA LEU A 168 -5.51 -6.02 -11.51
C LEU A 168 -4.16 -5.40 -11.87
N PHE A 169 -3.17 -5.65 -11.01
CA PHE A 169 -1.78 -5.29 -11.26
C PHE A 169 -1.19 -6.09 -12.44
N LYS A 170 -1.54 -7.37 -12.57
CA LYS A 170 -1.12 -8.21 -13.70
C LYS A 170 -1.63 -7.67 -15.03
N ARG A 171 -2.88 -7.17 -15.09
CA ARG A 171 -3.40 -6.46 -16.29
C ARG A 171 -2.64 -5.16 -16.58
N ALA A 172 -2.17 -4.47 -15.56
CA ALA A 172 -1.31 -3.29 -15.70
C ALA A 172 0.17 -3.63 -15.98
N GLY A 173 0.55 -4.90 -16.06
CA GLY A 173 1.94 -5.32 -16.27
C GLY A 173 2.83 -5.14 -15.04
N ALA A 174 2.24 -5.25 -13.85
CA ALA A 174 2.86 -5.17 -12.54
C ALA A 174 2.58 -6.44 -11.71
N HIS A 175 3.30 -6.59 -10.60
CA HIS A 175 3.17 -7.72 -9.67
C HIS A 175 2.19 -7.39 -8.53
N GLY A 176 1.41 -8.35 -8.01
CA GLY A 176 0.52 -8.14 -6.87
C GLY A 176 1.20 -7.61 -5.61
N LYS A 177 2.51 -7.84 -5.47
CA LYS A 177 3.36 -7.24 -4.41
C LYS A 177 3.38 -5.70 -4.46
N GLN A 178 3.11 -5.08 -5.61
CA GLN A 178 2.96 -3.62 -5.74
C GLN A 178 1.72 -3.12 -4.97
N SER A 179 0.66 -3.91 -4.83
CA SER A 179 -0.54 -3.46 -4.12
C SER A 179 -0.26 -3.20 -2.63
N LEU A 180 0.64 -4.00 -2.04
CA LEU A 180 1.09 -3.86 -0.64
C LEU A 180 1.85 -2.56 -0.43
N THR A 181 2.79 -2.26 -1.31
CA THR A 181 3.65 -1.08 -1.20
C THR A 181 2.85 0.19 -1.45
N MET A 182 1.86 0.14 -2.34
CA MET A 182 0.89 1.21 -2.55
C MET A 182 -0.05 1.43 -1.36
N ALA A 183 -0.57 0.36 -0.76
CA ALA A 183 -1.39 0.46 0.45
C ALA A 183 -0.61 1.16 1.59
N MET A 184 0.68 0.84 1.71
CA MET A 184 1.59 1.51 2.65
C MET A 184 1.89 2.97 2.27
N GLY A 185 1.90 3.29 0.96
CA GLY A 185 2.07 4.64 0.42
C GLY A 185 0.97 5.63 0.86
N PHE A 186 -0.28 5.17 0.96
CA PHE A 186 -1.39 5.98 1.49
C PHE A 186 -1.13 6.48 2.92
N GLY A 187 -0.41 5.72 3.73
CA GLY A 187 0.12 6.20 5.01
C GLY A 187 1.26 7.18 4.78
N CYS A 188 2.37 6.69 4.25
CA CYS A 188 3.54 7.50 3.91
C CYS A 188 4.22 7.02 2.63
N ASN A 189 4.29 7.90 1.62
CA ASN A 189 4.92 7.58 0.33
C ASN A 189 6.40 7.20 0.48
N ALA A 190 7.14 7.81 1.41
CA ALA A 190 8.54 7.44 1.65
C ALA A 190 8.67 5.98 2.13
N ALA A 191 7.81 5.59 3.07
CA ALA A 191 7.80 4.23 3.60
C ALA A 191 7.33 3.21 2.54
N GLY A 192 6.30 3.56 1.75
CA GLY A 192 5.86 2.73 0.63
C GLY A 192 6.91 2.56 -0.47
N VAL A 193 7.70 3.60 -0.77
CA VAL A 193 8.84 3.51 -1.70
C VAL A 193 9.92 2.57 -1.15
N VAL A 194 10.25 2.65 0.14
CA VAL A 194 11.21 1.72 0.79
C VAL A 194 10.69 0.28 0.76
N ALA A 195 9.38 0.08 0.94
CA ALA A 195 8.75 -1.23 0.92
C ALA A 195 8.81 -1.92 -0.46
N THR A 196 9.04 -1.17 -1.56
CA THR A 196 9.23 -1.76 -2.89
C THR A 196 10.40 -2.73 -2.99
N ARG A 197 11.29 -2.78 -1.98
CA ARG A 197 12.34 -3.79 -1.85
C ARG A 197 11.84 -5.24 -1.82
N VAL A 198 10.55 -5.46 -1.50
CA VAL A 198 9.91 -6.80 -1.49
C VAL A 198 9.64 -7.32 -2.92
N ILE A 199 9.69 -6.45 -3.93
CA ILE A 199 9.52 -6.80 -5.34
C ILE A 199 10.87 -7.27 -5.90
N ASP A 200 10.92 -8.51 -6.39
CA ASP A 200 12.15 -9.16 -6.84
C ASP A 200 12.66 -8.59 -8.17
N SER A 201 11.75 -8.34 -9.13
CA SER A 201 12.16 -7.79 -10.41
C SER A 201 12.55 -6.31 -10.26
N PRO A 202 13.75 -5.90 -10.70
CA PRO A 202 14.17 -4.50 -10.63
C PRO A 202 13.27 -3.59 -11.48
N ARG A 203 12.68 -4.15 -12.55
CA ARG A 203 11.75 -3.48 -13.45
C ARG A 203 10.43 -3.13 -12.76
N GLU A 204 9.73 -4.10 -12.19
CA GLU A 204 8.45 -3.84 -11.51
C GLU A 204 8.68 -3.04 -10.23
N ARG A 205 9.82 -3.23 -9.58
CA ARG A 205 10.23 -2.37 -8.45
C ARG A 205 10.33 -0.90 -8.87
N LEU A 206 10.92 -0.59 -10.03
CA LEU A 206 11.00 0.78 -10.52
C LEU A 206 9.60 1.34 -10.86
N ILE A 207 8.73 0.53 -11.48
CA ILE A 207 7.33 0.92 -11.74
C ILE A 207 6.63 1.24 -10.41
N ALA A 208 6.77 0.39 -9.40
CA ALA A 208 6.18 0.60 -8.09
C ALA A 208 6.72 1.87 -7.40
N ILE A 209 8.03 2.13 -7.46
CA ILE A 209 8.64 3.35 -6.89
C ILE A 209 8.05 4.60 -7.55
N LEU A 210 7.99 4.64 -8.89
CA LEU A 210 7.48 5.79 -9.63
C LEU A 210 5.98 6.00 -9.39
N THR A 211 5.23 4.91 -9.38
CA THR A 211 3.77 4.98 -9.28
C THR A 211 3.27 5.28 -7.88
N ASN A 212 4.06 4.98 -6.84
CA ASN A 212 3.72 5.33 -5.46
C ASN A 212 3.55 6.85 -5.25
N ASN A 213 4.12 7.68 -6.13
CA ASN A 213 3.94 9.14 -6.06
C ASN A 213 2.49 9.58 -6.36
N PHE A 214 1.72 8.81 -7.14
CA PHE A 214 0.33 9.17 -7.47
C PHE A 214 -0.65 8.89 -6.34
N VAL A 215 -0.23 8.15 -5.33
CA VAL A 215 -1.03 7.86 -4.14
C VAL A 215 -0.98 9.07 -3.19
N PRO A 216 -2.14 9.62 -2.76
CA PRO A 216 -2.17 10.64 -1.72
C PRO A 216 -1.74 10.02 -0.38
N CYS A 217 -0.63 10.52 0.19
CA CYS A 217 -0.19 10.15 1.53
C CYS A 217 -0.83 11.03 2.60
N ASN A 218 -0.67 10.67 3.89
CA ASN A 218 -1.17 11.44 5.04
C ASN A 218 -0.90 12.96 4.91
N GLY A 219 0.31 13.33 4.48
CA GLY A 219 0.70 14.73 4.31
C GLY A 219 -0.02 15.51 3.21
N ARG A 220 -0.66 14.84 2.25
CA ARG A 220 -1.42 15.49 1.17
C ARG A 220 -2.89 15.67 1.51
N PHE A 221 -3.44 14.87 2.44
CA PHE A 221 -4.86 14.95 2.81
C PHE A 221 -5.26 16.33 3.38
N PRO A 222 -4.51 16.98 4.29
CA PRO A 222 -4.88 18.31 4.78
C PRO A 222 -5.03 19.34 3.66
N THR A 223 -4.11 19.37 2.71
CA THR A 223 -4.16 20.28 1.55
C THR A 223 -5.34 19.94 0.64
N LEU A 224 -5.59 18.66 0.37
CA LEU A 224 -6.74 18.23 -0.44
C LEU A 224 -8.07 18.59 0.22
N ILE A 225 -8.19 18.40 1.54
CA ILE A 225 -9.38 18.77 2.31
C ILE A 225 -9.56 20.29 2.30
N MET A 226 -8.49 21.07 2.50
CA MET A 226 -8.56 22.54 2.47
C MET A 226 -8.96 23.07 1.09
N LEU A 227 -8.39 22.52 0.01
CA LEU A 227 -8.78 22.91 -1.35
C LEU A 227 -10.23 22.50 -1.65
N ALA A 228 -10.64 21.30 -1.23
CA ALA A 228 -12.01 20.82 -1.36
C ALA A 228 -13.01 21.72 -0.63
N THR A 229 -12.70 22.14 0.60
CA THR A 229 -13.60 23.00 1.38
C THR A 229 -13.70 24.40 0.80
N VAL A 230 -12.58 25.00 0.39
CA VAL A 230 -12.55 26.37 -0.12
C VAL A 230 -13.13 26.49 -1.54
N PHE A 231 -12.78 25.58 -2.45
CA PHE A 231 -13.16 25.71 -3.86
C PHE A 231 -14.44 24.96 -4.24
N VAL A 232 -14.76 23.86 -3.55
CA VAL A 232 -15.93 23.03 -3.90
C VAL A 232 -17.04 23.26 -2.90
N ALA A 233 -16.77 23.04 -1.61
CA ALA A 233 -17.80 23.05 -0.57
C ALA A 233 -18.43 24.44 -0.34
N ALA A 234 -17.67 25.52 -0.55
CA ALA A 234 -18.15 26.89 -0.43
C ALA A 234 -19.31 27.23 -1.39
N ALA A 235 -19.47 26.49 -2.49
CA ALA A 235 -20.57 26.67 -3.44
C ALA A 235 -21.87 25.96 -3.04
N PHE A 236 -21.84 25.11 -2.01
CA PHE A 236 -22.99 24.30 -1.59
C PHE A 236 -23.52 24.72 -0.21
N PRO A 237 -24.81 24.46 0.09
CA PRO A 237 -25.37 24.71 1.41
C PRO A 237 -24.60 23.99 2.53
N PRO A 238 -24.50 24.55 3.75
CA PRO A 238 -23.68 23.99 4.83
C PRO A 238 -23.98 22.53 5.18
N VAL A 239 -25.23 22.10 5.01
CA VAL A 239 -25.69 20.74 5.31
C VAL A 239 -25.10 19.70 4.35
N VAL A 240 -24.87 20.08 3.08
CA VAL A 240 -24.27 19.21 2.04
C VAL A 240 -22.79 19.51 1.80
N ALA A 241 -22.30 20.68 2.22
CA ALA A 241 -20.92 21.11 2.02
C ALA A 241 -19.90 20.08 2.53
N SER A 242 -20.10 19.51 3.72
CA SER A 242 -19.20 18.48 4.28
C SER A 242 -19.20 17.18 3.46
N PHE A 243 -20.36 16.75 2.97
CA PHE A 243 -20.47 15.55 2.13
C PHE A 243 -19.84 15.78 0.75
N VAL A 244 -20.04 16.96 0.17
CA VAL A 244 -19.41 17.32 -1.12
C VAL A 244 -17.89 17.44 -0.96
N ALA A 245 -17.39 18.03 0.12
CA ALA A 245 -15.96 18.08 0.41
C ALA A 245 -15.37 16.67 0.53
N ALA A 246 -15.98 15.81 1.35
CA ALA A 246 -15.53 14.42 1.49
C ALA A 246 -15.59 13.64 0.18
N GLY A 247 -16.67 13.81 -0.60
CA GLY A 247 -16.83 13.20 -1.91
C GLY A 247 -15.77 13.66 -2.92
N SER A 248 -15.40 14.94 -2.90
CA SER A 248 -14.35 15.48 -3.78
C SER A 248 -12.96 14.92 -3.44
N VAL A 249 -12.64 14.77 -2.15
CA VAL A 249 -11.37 14.15 -1.72
C VAL A 249 -11.35 12.68 -2.12
N LEU A 250 -12.45 11.95 -1.93
CA LEU A 250 -12.58 10.56 -2.38
C LEU A 250 -12.41 10.44 -3.90
N LEU A 251 -12.99 11.35 -4.68
CA LEU A 251 -12.83 11.39 -6.13
C LEU A 251 -11.36 11.58 -6.52
N VAL A 252 -10.64 12.50 -5.88
CA VAL A 252 -9.20 12.71 -6.12
C VAL A 252 -8.39 11.45 -5.79
N VAL A 253 -8.72 10.77 -4.68
CA VAL A 253 -8.08 9.49 -4.32
C VAL A 253 -8.32 8.43 -5.40
N LEU A 254 -9.56 8.27 -5.88
CA LEU A 254 -9.91 7.32 -6.92
C LEU A 254 -9.21 7.65 -8.25
N ILE A 255 -9.13 8.93 -8.60
CA ILE A 255 -8.36 9.41 -9.75
C ILE A 255 -6.87 9.05 -9.59
N GLY A 256 -6.29 9.24 -8.40
CA GLY A 256 -4.90 8.86 -8.12
C GLY A 256 -4.63 7.37 -8.28
N VAL A 257 -5.53 6.52 -7.79
CA VAL A 257 -5.45 5.05 -7.97
C VAL A 257 -5.57 4.69 -9.46
N PHE A 258 -6.52 5.30 -10.18
CA PHE A 258 -6.68 5.08 -11.61
C PHE A 258 -5.43 5.50 -12.41
N PHE A 259 -4.90 6.70 -12.16
CA PHE A 259 -3.67 7.17 -12.79
C PHE A 259 -2.49 6.27 -12.48
N THR A 260 -2.39 5.74 -11.26
CA THR A 260 -1.36 4.76 -10.93
C THR A 260 -1.41 3.56 -11.85
N LEU A 261 -2.60 2.94 -12.01
CA LEU A 261 -2.76 1.75 -12.85
C LEU A 261 -2.46 2.06 -14.32
N VAL A 262 -2.92 3.21 -14.82
CA VAL A 262 -2.64 3.66 -16.19
C VAL A 262 -1.14 3.89 -16.40
N VAL A 263 -0.48 4.57 -15.48
CA VAL A 263 0.96 4.86 -15.55
C VAL A 263 1.77 3.58 -15.46
N SER A 264 1.41 2.65 -14.55
CA SER A 264 2.03 1.31 -14.49
C SER A 264 1.91 0.57 -15.83
N TRP A 265 0.74 0.63 -16.47
CA TRP A 265 0.51 0.02 -17.78
C TRP A 265 1.31 0.69 -18.90
N VAL A 266 1.36 2.02 -18.93
CA VAL A 266 2.14 2.76 -19.94
C VAL A 266 3.63 2.46 -19.79
N LEU A 267 4.17 2.51 -18.57
CA LEU A 267 5.58 2.24 -18.30
C LEU A 267 5.96 0.80 -18.63
N SER A 268 5.10 -0.17 -18.29
CA SER A 268 5.34 -1.58 -18.60
C SER A 268 5.34 -1.87 -20.11
N LYS A 269 4.62 -1.07 -20.92
CA LYS A 269 4.59 -1.21 -22.38
C LYS A 269 5.64 -0.40 -23.14
N THR A 270 6.12 0.72 -22.59
CA THR A 270 6.97 1.67 -23.30
C THR A 270 8.45 1.56 -22.91
N ILE A 271 8.82 2.11 -21.76
CA ILE A 271 10.20 2.37 -21.31
C ILE A 271 10.80 1.11 -20.67
N LEU A 272 9.98 0.34 -19.96
CA LEU A 272 10.40 -0.84 -19.23
C LEU A 272 9.81 -2.06 -19.92
N LYS A 273 10.38 -2.48 -21.06
CA LYS A 273 10.03 -3.76 -21.71
C LYS A 273 10.93 -4.86 -21.14
N GLY A 274 10.35 -5.98 -20.71
CA GLY A 274 11.09 -7.11 -20.15
C GLY A 274 10.17 -8.22 -19.65
N GLU A 275 10.74 -9.36 -19.25
CA GLU A 275 9.95 -10.47 -18.69
C GLU A 275 9.28 -10.06 -17.37
N ALA A 276 8.03 -10.49 -17.19
CA ALA A 276 7.30 -10.30 -15.93
C ALA A 276 7.90 -11.25 -14.89
N SER A 277 8.02 -10.79 -13.64
CA SER A 277 8.50 -11.65 -12.56
C SER A 277 7.50 -12.79 -12.36
N ALA A 278 8.01 -14.02 -12.33
CA ALA A 278 7.25 -15.26 -12.20
C ALA A 278 6.54 -15.39 -10.85
#